data_AF-A0A969F420-F1
#
_entry.id   AF-A0A969F420-F1
#
_cell.length_a   1.000
_cell.length_b   1.000
_cell.length_c   1.000
_cell.angle_alpha   90.00
_cell.angle_beta   90.00
_cell.angle_gamma   90.00
#
_symmetry.space_group_name_H-M   'P 1'
#
loop_
_entity.id
_entity.type
_entity.pdbx_description
1 polymer ?
#
loop_
_entity_poly.entity_id
_entity_poly.type
_entity_poly.pdbx_seq_one_letter_code
_entity_poly.pdbx_strand_id
1 'polypeptide(L)'
;DLGLDFNGIRTALAAFSGINRRFQLIGEIGDVTVIDDYAHHPTEIEVTLQAARQRYPGRRLWAVWQPHTFSRTKLLQSRFATCFAGADRW
;
A
#
# COMPACT_ATOMS: atom_id res chain seq x y z
N ASP A 1 -27.43 -16.61 -2.72
CA ASP A 1 -27.20 -15.85 -1.49
C ASP A 1 -26.43 -16.72 -0.50
N LEU A 2 -25.39 -16.21 0.16
CA LEU A 2 -24.49 -17.01 1.02
C LEU A 2 -24.99 -17.17 2.47
N GLY A 3 -26.18 -16.63 2.79
CA GLY A 3 -26.81 -16.79 4.12
C GLY A 3 -26.10 -16.06 5.26
N LEU A 4 -25.24 -15.07 4.95
CA LEU A 4 -24.53 -14.28 5.95
C LEU A 4 -25.39 -13.13 6.45
N ASP A 5 -25.52 -12.99 7.77
CA ASP A 5 -26.20 -11.86 8.36
C ASP A 5 -25.30 -10.60 8.35
N PHE A 6 -25.94 -9.42 8.24
CA PHE A 6 -25.24 -8.14 8.15
C PHE A 6 -24.39 -7.83 9.38
N ASN A 7 -24.82 -8.25 10.58
CA ASN A 7 -24.07 -8.02 11.81
C ASN A 7 -22.78 -8.86 11.85
N GLY A 8 -22.83 -10.09 11.35
CA GLY A 8 -21.68 -10.97 11.16
C GLY A 8 -20.66 -10.35 10.21
N ILE A 9 -21.12 -9.84 9.06
CA ILE A 9 -20.24 -9.14 8.09
C ILE A 9 -19.58 -7.92 8.73
N ARG A 10 -20.37 -7.06 9.39
CA ARG A 10 -19.86 -5.86 10.08
C ARG A 10 -18.80 -6.22 11.13
N THR A 11 -19.06 -7.25 11.92
CA THR A 11 -18.14 -7.71 12.97
C THR A 11 -16.85 -8.25 12.38
N ALA A 12 -16.94 -9.06 11.33
CA ALA A 12 -15.76 -9.61 10.65
C ALA A 12 -14.89 -8.50 10.03
N LEU A 13 -15.50 -7.51 9.38
CA LEU A 13 -14.79 -6.37 8.80
C LEU A 13 -14.11 -5.52 9.87
N ALA A 14 -14.78 -5.28 11.00
CA ALA A 14 -14.19 -4.53 12.12
C ALA A 14 -13.03 -5.26 12.79
N ALA A 15 -13.06 -6.60 12.82
CA ALA A 15 -12.01 -7.43 13.39
C ALA A 15 -10.86 -7.74 12.42
N PHE A 16 -10.98 -7.34 11.15
CA PHE A 16 -9.96 -7.61 10.14
C PHE A 16 -8.67 -6.85 10.45
N SER A 17 -7.60 -7.59 10.76
CA SER A 17 -6.30 -7.04 11.14
C SER A 17 -5.33 -6.87 9.95
N GLY A 18 -5.80 -7.04 8.72
CA GLY A 18 -4.96 -7.01 7.53
C GLY A 18 -4.40 -8.37 7.11
N ILE A 19 -3.58 -8.34 6.06
CA ILE A 19 -2.90 -9.51 5.49
C ILE A 19 -1.41 -9.17 5.40
N ASN A 20 -0.56 -10.18 5.53
CA ASN A 20 0.88 -10.03 5.39
C ASN A 20 1.23 -9.33 4.06
N ARG A 21 2.08 -8.29 4.14
CA ARG A 21 2.54 -7.48 3.02
C ARG A 21 1.43 -6.75 2.25
N ARG A 22 0.31 -6.40 2.91
CA ARG A 22 -0.76 -5.57 2.34
C ARG A 22 -1.05 -4.42 3.28
N PHE A 23 -0.43 -3.27 3.00
CA PHE A 23 -0.38 -2.08 3.85
C PHE A 23 -0.04 -2.43 5.31
N GLN A 24 0.95 -3.31 5.49
CA GLN A 24 1.25 -3.87 6.79
C GLN A 24 2.17 -2.94 7.57
N LEU A 25 1.75 -2.55 8.77
CA LEU A 25 2.66 -1.93 9.74
C LEU A 25 3.66 -2.97 10.23
N ILE A 26 4.94 -2.79 9.88
CA ILE A 26 6.03 -3.70 10.31
C ILE A 26 6.79 -3.17 11.53
N GLY A 27 6.68 -1.88 11.83
CA GLY A 27 7.20 -1.32 13.07
C GLY A 27 7.27 0.20 13.09
N GLU A 28 7.60 0.74 14.25
CA GLU A 28 7.86 2.15 14.47
C GLU A 28 9.19 2.32 15.19
N ILE A 29 10.03 3.23 14.70
CA ILE A 29 11.36 3.52 15.26
C ILE A 29 11.46 5.03 15.39
N GLY A 30 11.40 5.53 16.63
CA GLY A 30 11.30 6.96 16.89
C GLY A 30 10.03 7.54 16.26
N ASP A 31 10.19 8.54 15.40
CA ASP A 31 9.12 9.20 14.65
C ASP A 31 8.84 8.57 13.26
N VAL A 32 9.54 7.47 12.93
CA VAL A 32 9.42 6.77 11.65
C VAL A 32 8.47 5.57 11.79
N THR A 33 7.43 5.55 10.96
CA THR A 33 6.53 4.39 10.80
C THR A 33 6.93 3.67 9.51
N VAL A 34 7.14 2.35 9.59
CA VAL A 34 7.53 1.53 8.44
C VAL A 34 6.36 0.64 8.02
N ILE A 35 5.95 0.78 6.76
CA ILE A 35 4.86 0.00 6.14
C ILE A 35 5.47 -0.88 5.04
N ASP A 36 5.13 -2.18 5.02
CA ASP A 36 5.43 -3.10 3.91
C ASP A 36 4.18 -3.34 3.05
N ASP A 37 4.35 -3.28 1.72
CA ASP A 37 3.31 -3.57 0.75
C ASP A 37 3.86 -4.38 -0.44
N TYR A 38 3.08 -5.34 -0.91
CA TYR A 38 3.37 -6.20 -2.05
C TYR A 38 3.13 -5.52 -3.40
N ALA A 39 2.64 -4.28 -3.42
CA ALA A 39 2.39 -3.48 -4.61
C ALA A 39 3.60 -3.50 -5.56
N HIS A 40 3.37 -4.08 -6.73
CA HIS A 40 4.42 -4.26 -7.74
C HIS A 40 3.92 -3.85 -9.14
N HIS A 41 2.63 -3.56 -9.28
CA HIS A 41 2.06 -2.90 -10.45
C HIS A 41 1.90 -1.39 -10.19
N PRO A 42 2.11 -0.50 -11.18
CA PRO A 42 2.00 0.95 -11.00
C PRO A 42 0.70 1.41 -10.29
N THR A 43 -0.45 0.85 -10.67
CA THR A 43 -1.74 1.16 -10.03
C THR A 43 -1.77 0.80 -8.55
N GLU A 44 -1.18 -0.34 -8.15
CA GLU A 44 -1.14 -0.77 -6.76
C GLU A 44 -0.27 0.19 -5.92
N ILE A 45 0.84 0.65 -6.51
CA ILE A 45 1.74 1.62 -5.89
C ILE A 45 1.01 2.95 -5.67
N GLU A 46 0.32 3.46 -6.69
CA GLU A 46 -0.48 4.70 -6.59
C GLU A 46 -1.51 4.61 -5.46
N VAL A 47 -2.27 3.51 -5.39
CA VAL A 47 -3.28 3.29 -4.34
C VAL A 47 -2.63 3.16 -2.95
N THR A 48 -1.48 2.49 -2.85
CA THR A 48 -0.74 2.36 -1.59
C THR A 48 -0.28 3.73 -1.08
N LEU A 49 0.26 4.58 -1.96
CA LEU A 49 0.69 5.93 -1.59
C LEU A 49 -0.49 6.82 -1.20
N GLN A 50 -1.63 6.70 -1.89
CA GLN A 50 -2.86 7.41 -1.52
C GLN A 50 -3.35 6.99 -0.13
N ALA A 51 -3.39 5.68 0.15
CA ALA A 51 -3.76 5.15 1.46
C ALA A 51 -2.81 5.65 2.56
N ALA A 52 -1.49 5.70 2.28
CA ALA A 52 -0.51 6.26 3.21
C ALA A 52 -0.77 7.73 3.52
N ARG A 53 -1.06 8.56 2.52
CA ARG A 53 -1.39 9.99 2.73
C ARG A 53 -2.67 10.19 3.54
N GLN A 54 -3.70 9.38 3.29
CA GLN A 54 -4.95 9.45 4.04
C GLN A 54 -4.76 9.00 5.49
N ARG A 55 -4.00 7.93 5.71
CA ARG A 55 -3.78 7.35 7.05
C ARG A 55 -2.85 8.20 7.92
N TYR A 56 -1.91 8.92 7.31
CA TYR A 56 -0.86 9.69 7.96
C TYR A 56 -0.75 11.11 7.39
N PRO A 57 -1.79 11.95 7.56
CA PRO A 57 -1.83 13.29 6.99
C PRO A 57 -0.68 14.16 7.51
N GLY A 58 -0.05 14.91 6.60
CA GLY A 58 1.04 15.85 6.92
C GLY A 58 2.41 15.21 7.22
N ARG A 59 2.51 13.88 7.32
CA ARG A 59 3.80 13.19 7.49
C ARG A 59 4.54 13.09 6.15
N ARG A 60 5.87 13.20 6.22
CA ARG A 60 6.75 12.98 5.08
C ARG A 60 6.70 11.51 4.65
N LEU A 61 6.46 11.26 3.37
CA LEU A 61 6.29 9.92 2.80
C LEU A 61 7.48 9.55 1.90
N TRP A 62 8.14 8.45 2.22
CA TRP A 62 9.21 7.85 1.43
C TRP A 62 8.70 6.54 0.82
N ALA A 63 8.84 6.37 -0.48
CA ALA A 63 8.63 5.09 -1.14
C ALA A 63 9.99 4.43 -1.39
N VAL A 64 10.19 3.23 -0.86
CA VAL A 64 11.36 2.40 -1.19
C VAL A 64 10.86 1.24 -2.01
N TRP A 65 11.24 1.18 -3.28
CA TRP A 65 10.68 0.23 -4.23
C TRP A 65 11.74 -0.67 -4.84
N GLN A 66 11.40 -1.96 -4.92
CA GLN A 66 12.18 -2.96 -5.64
C GLN A 66 11.39 -3.43 -6.88
N PRO A 67 11.91 -3.24 -8.10
CA PRO A 67 11.25 -3.74 -9.31
C PRO A 67 11.10 -5.27 -9.30
N HIS A 68 9.89 -5.75 -9.59
CA HIS A 68 9.64 -7.18 -9.76
C HIS A 68 9.67 -7.55 -11.26
N THR A 69 10.69 -8.30 -11.66
CA THR A 69 11.03 -8.73 -13.03
C THR A 69 11.43 -7.60 -14.00
N PHE A 70 12.41 -7.91 -14.86
CA PHE A 70 12.85 -7.01 -15.91
C PHE A 70 11.76 -6.76 -16.96
N SER A 71 11.07 -7.81 -17.41
CA SER A 71 10.07 -7.73 -18.48
C SER A 71 8.92 -6.78 -18.14
N ARG A 72 8.40 -6.86 -16.91
CA ARG A 72 7.34 -5.96 -16.43
C ARG A 72 7.81 -4.51 -16.29
N THR A 73 9.01 -4.32 -15.74
CA THR A 73 9.60 -2.98 -15.60
C THR A 73 9.78 -2.31 -16.95
N LYS A 74 10.25 -3.06 -17.96
CA LYS A 74 10.40 -2.57 -19.34
C LYS A 74 9.04 -2.28 -19.98
N LEU A 75 8.06 -3.18 -19.84
CA LEU A 75 6.73 -3.04 -20.43
C LEU A 75 5.98 -1.81 -19.90
N LEU A 76 6.12 -1.52 -18.60
CA LEU A 76 5.39 -0.47 -17.91
C LEU A 76 6.30 0.72 -17.54
N GLN A 77 7.43 0.89 -18.22
CA GLN A 77 8.45 1.89 -17.88
C GLN A 77 7.86 3.30 -17.71
N SER A 78 7.02 3.73 -18.65
CA SER A 78 6.38 5.06 -18.61
C SER A 78 5.44 5.23 -17.41
N ARG A 79 4.78 4.16 -16.98
CA ARG A 79 3.90 4.15 -15.80
C ARG A 79 4.70 4.13 -14.51
N PHE A 80 5.79 3.37 -14.44
CA PHE A 80 6.69 3.38 -13.29
C PHE A 80 7.38 4.74 -13.11
N ALA A 81 7.62 5.49 -14.19
CA ALA A 81 8.20 6.83 -14.10
C ALA A 81 7.29 7.85 -13.37
N THR A 82 5.99 7.58 -13.25
CA THR A 82 5.01 8.55 -12.70
C THR A 82 4.25 8.03 -11.48
N CYS A 83 4.13 6.71 -11.28
CA CYS A 83 3.28 6.14 -10.24
C CYS A 83 3.70 6.49 -8.80
N PHE A 84 4.94 6.95 -8.61
CA PHE A 84 5.48 7.34 -7.30
C PHE A 84 5.22 8.81 -6.93
N ALA A 85 4.57 9.59 -7.79
CA ALA A 85 4.36 11.02 -7.58
C ALA A 85 3.62 11.39 -6.27
N GLY A 86 2.91 10.44 -5.66
CA GLY A 86 2.29 10.62 -4.35
C GLY A 86 3.26 10.64 -3.16
N ALA A 87 4.51 10.21 -3.35
CA ALA A 87 5.56 10.21 -2.34
C ALA A 87 6.40 11.49 -2.40
N ASP A 88 6.96 11.91 -1.26
CA ASP A 88 7.88 13.06 -1.20
C ASP A 88 9.28 12.68 -1.68
N ARG A 89 9.66 11.40 -1.51
CA ARG A 89 10.93 10.81 -1.95
C ARG A 89 10.67 9.38 -2.44
N TRP A 90 11.29 9.00 -3.54
CA TRP A 90 11.19 7.67 -4.17
C TRP A 90 12.38 7.39 -5.08
#